data_AF-A0A0J9D2P9-F1
#
_entry.id   AF-A0A0J9D2P9-F1
#
_cell.length_a   1.000
_cell.length_b   1.000
_cell.length_c   1.000
_cell.angle_alpha   90.00
_cell.angle_beta   90.00
_cell.angle_gamma   90.00
#
_symmetry.space_group_name_H-M   'P 1'
#
loop_
_entity.id
_entity.type
_entity.pdbx_description
1 polymer ?
#
loop_
_entity_poly.entity_id
_entity_poly.type
_entity_poly.pdbx_seq_one_letter_code
_entity_poly.pdbx_strand_id
1 'polypeptide(L)'
;MRFGRSTAVAAILAIGAVPAALPAQTVNKPSKAQIDSAAYVLQVISSALESKEVEQPVKTALFECLYSNSLSQISAATDKVIAGNPGKVNRKDPSQMLAVIAGTCGYRPAAAKPAPKK
;
A
#
# COMPACT_ATOMS: atom_id res chain seq x y z
N MET A 1 42.55 16.39 -73.48
CA MET A 1 42.71 16.51 -72.02
C MET A 1 41.48 15.87 -71.37
N ARG A 2 41.64 14.72 -70.69
CA ARG A 2 40.54 13.95 -70.09
C ARG A 2 40.26 14.47 -68.68
N PHE A 3 39.08 15.04 -68.48
CA PHE A 3 38.59 15.49 -67.18
C PHE A 3 38.14 14.28 -66.36
N GLY A 4 38.83 14.03 -65.25
CA GLY A 4 38.31 13.21 -64.16
C GLY A 4 37.29 13.99 -63.35
N ARG A 5 36.32 13.28 -62.76
CA ARG A 5 35.62 13.68 -61.54
C ARG A 5 35.00 12.45 -60.90
N SER A 6 35.61 12.07 -59.78
CA SER A 6 35.25 10.96 -58.93
C SER A 6 33.91 11.18 -58.22
N THR A 7 33.28 10.05 -57.98
CA THR A 7 32.18 9.71 -57.07
C THR A 7 32.13 10.45 -55.72
N ALA A 8 30.93 10.82 -55.28
CA ALA A 8 30.42 10.55 -53.92
C ALA A 8 28.92 10.88 -53.82
N VAL A 9 28.08 9.85 -53.72
CA VAL A 9 26.67 9.96 -53.32
C VAL A 9 26.64 10.07 -51.81
N ALA A 10 26.24 11.23 -51.28
CA ALA A 10 26.04 11.43 -49.85
C ALA A 10 24.70 10.81 -49.42
N ALA A 11 24.77 9.69 -48.70
CA ALA A 11 23.62 9.08 -48.05
C ALA A 11 23.22 9.90 -46.81
N ILE A 12 22.04 10.53 -46.85
CA ILE A 12 21.43 11.20 -45.70
C ILE A 12 20.76 10.12 -44.85
N LEU A 13 21.39 9.76 -43.73
CA LEU A 13 20.79 8.91 -42.70
C LEU A 13 19.81 9.75 -41.88
N ALA A 14 18.51 9.56 -42.13
CA ALA A 14 17.45 10.04 -41.25
C ALA A 14 17.51 9.26 -39.93
N ILE A 15 18.05 9.87 -38.89
CA ILE A 15 18.02 9.34 -37.52
C ILE A 15 16.59 9.54 -36.99
N GLY A 16 15.74 8.54 -37.19
CA GLY A 16 14.45 8.47 -36.53
C GLY A 16 14.66 8.30 -35.02
N ALA A 17 14.25 9.29 -34.24
CA ALA A 17 14.14 9.17 -32.78
C ALA A 17 13.02 8.19 -32.46
N VAL A 18 13.37 6.91 -32.23
CA VAL A 18 12.44 5.90 -31.74
C VAL A 18 12.19 6.18 -30.25
N PRO A 19 10.95 6.38 -29.79
CA PRO A 19 10.69 6.49 -28.36
C PRO A 19 11.02 5.14 -27.72
N ALA A 20 11.95 5.13 -26.78
CA ALA A 20 12.26 3.96 -25.98
C ALA A 20 10.99 3.52 -25.23
N ALA A 21 10.44 2.37 -25.60
CA ALA A 21 9.31 1.77 -24.92
C ALA A 21 9.72 1.47 -23.47
N LEU A 22 9.10 2.17 -22.51
CA LEU A 22 9.26 1.85 -21.09
C LEU A 22 8.74 0.42 -20.84
N PRO A 23 9.40 -0.39 -20.00
CA PRO A 23 8.93 -1.72 -19.68
C PRO A 23 7.52 -1.65 -19.10
N ALA A 24 6.60 -2.39 -19.72
CA ALA A 24 5.26 -2.56 -19.19
C ALA A 24 5.35 -3.18 -17.80
N GLN A 25 4.89 -2.45 -16.78
CA GLN A 25 4.80 -2.98 -15.42
C GLN A 25 3.80 -4.12 -15.43
N THR A 26 4.28 -5.35 -15.19
CA THR A 26 3.40 -6.51 -15.03
C THR A 26 2.58 -6.32 -13.76
N VAL A 27 1.32 -5.93 -13.92
CA VAL A 27 0.36 -5.91 -12.82
C VAL A 27 0.05 -7.36 -12.48
N ASN A 28 0.76 -7.92 -11.50
CA ASN A 28 0.48 -9.27 -11.04
C ASN A 28 -0.87 -9.28 -10.32
N LYS A 29 -1.78 -10.15 -10.74
CA LYS A 29 -3.10 -10.28 -10.11
C LYS A 29 -2.91 -10.70 -8.64
N PRO A 30 -3.61 -10.08 -7.67
CA PRO A 30 -3.51 -10.48 -6.28
C PRO A 30 -3.94 -11.93 -6.07
N SER A 31 -3.25 -12.63 -5.19
CA SER A 31 -3.60 -14.00 -4.78
C SER A 31 -4.89 -14.02 -3.96
N LYS A 32 -5.51 -15.20 -3.84
CA LYS A 32 -6.70 -15.38 -3.00
C LYS A 32 -6.45 -14.95 -1.55
N ALA A 33 -5.30 -15.31 -0.98
CA ALA A 33 -4.96 -14.93 0.39
C ALA A 33 -4.83 -13.40 0.56
N GLN A 34 -4.29 -12.70 -0.44
CA GLN A 34 -4.20 -11.23 -0.41
C GLN A 34 -5.58 -10.57 -0.49
N ILE A 35 -6.48 -11.11 -1.32
CA ILE A 35 -7.86 -10.64 -1.39
C ILE A 35 -8.62 -10.91 -0.09
N ASP A 36 -8.50 -12.11 0.47
CA ASP A 36 -9.17 -12.48 1.71
C ASP A 36 -8.68 -11.61 2.89
N SER A 37 -7.37 -11.33 2.96
CA SER A 37 -6.79 -10.39 3.95
C SER A 37 -7.31 -8.96 3.77
N ALA A 38 -7.30 -8.45 2.54
CA ALA A 38 -7.82 -7.12 2.22
C ALA A 38 -9.31 -6.97 2.56
N ALA A 39 -10.12 -7.96 2.20
CA ALA A 39 -11.55 -7.98 2.51
C ALA A 39 -11.80 -7.97 4.03
N TYR A 40 -11.03 -8.76 4.78
CA TYR A 40 -11.15 -8.80 6.23
C TYR A 40 -10.75 -7.47 6.88
N VAL A 41 -9.65 -6.86 6.44
CA VAL A 41 -9.22 -5.53 6.92
C VAL A 41 -10.30 -4.48 6.64
N LEU A 42 -10.86 -4.46 5.42
CA LEU A 42 -11.95 -3.55 5.08
C LEU A 42 -13.17 -3.77 5.98
N GLN A 43 -13.57 -5.02 6.20
CA GLN A 43 -14.68 -5.35 7.09
C GLN A 43 -14.46 -4.79 8.51
N VAL A 44 -13.28 -4.99 9.09
CA VAL A 44 -12.97 -4.47 10.43
C VAL A 44 -13.02 -2.95 10.46
N ILE A 45 -12.50 -2.27 9.44
CA ILE A 45 -12.56 -0.81 9.36
C ILE A 45 -14.01 -0.33 9.27
N SER A 46 -14.82 -0.90 8.37
CA SER A 46 -16.23 -0.55 8.23
C SER A 46 -17.00 -0.73 9.54
N SER A 47 -16.84 -1.89 10.20
CA SER A 47 -17.46 -2.14 11.50
C SER A 47 -17.01 -1.15 12.57
N ALA A 48 -15.74 -0.73 12.58
CA ALA A 48 -15.26 0.27 13.52
C ALA A 48 -15.83 1.67 13.25
N LEU A 49 -15.98 2.07 11.98
CA LEU A 49 -16.58 3.34 11.61
C LEU A 49 -18.06 3.41 12.00
N GLU A 50 -18.79 2.30 11.88
CA GLU A 50 -20.21 2.18 12.25
C GLU A 50 -20.43 2.00 13.77
N SER A 51 -19.45 1.47 14.49
CA SER A 51 -19.58 1.16 15.92
C SER A 51 -19.73 2.42 16.78
N LYS A 52 -20.65 2.39 17.75
CA LYS A 52 -20.78 3.46 18.76
C LYS A 52 -19.72 3.37 19.86
N GLU A 53 -19.02 2.25 19.96
CA GLU A 53 -18.04 1.95 21.01
C GLU A 53 -16.62 2.38 20.62
N VAL A 54 -16.36 2.61 19.33
CA VAL A 54 -15.08 3.10 18.85
C VAL A 54 -15.03 4.62 18.94
N GLU A 55 -14.00 5.14 19.60
CA GLU A 55 -13.81 6.57 19.80
C GLU A 55 -13.56 7.31 18.48
N GLN A 56 -14.04 8.56 18.38
CA GLN A 56 -13.92 9.38 17.17
C GLN A 56 -12.48 9.53 16.66
N PRO A 57 -11.44 9.75 17.50
CA PRO A 57 -10.07 9.85 17.01
C PRO A 57 -9.58 8.58 16.29
N VAL A 58 -10.04 7.39 16.71
CA VAL A 58 -9.71 6.13 16.03
C VAL A 58 -10.40 6.11 14.67
N LYS A 59 -11.69 6.46 14.61
CA LYS A 59 -12.44 6.52 13.35
C LYS A 59 -11.84 7.49 12.34
N THR A 60 -11.44 8.68 12.78
CA THR A 60 -10.75 9.66 11.95
C THR A 60 -9.47 9.08 11.36
N ALA A 61 -8.62 8.46 12.19
CA ALA A 61 -7.38 7.83 11.73
C ALA A 61 -7.64 6.70 10.71
N LEU A 62 -8.67 5.87 10.95
CA LEU A 62 -9.05 4.81 10.01
C LEU A 62 -9.54 5.37 8.67
N PHE A 63 -10.35 6.43 8.70
CA PHE A 63 -10.88 7.05 7.49
C PHE A 63 -9.79 7.76 6.68
N GLU A 64 -8.92 8.53 7.33
CA GLU A 64 -7.76 9.16 6.68
C GLU A 64 -6.82 8.11 6.07
N CYS A 65 -6.57 7.02 6.79
CA CYS A 65 -5.78 5.90 6.31
C CYS A 65 -6.36 5.26 5.05
N LEU A 66 -7.67 4.99 5.02
CA LEU A 66 -8.38 4.51 3.82
C LEU A 66 -8.34 5.52 2.67
N TYR A 67 -8.43 6.82 2.98
CA TYR A 67 -8.43 7.87 1.97
C TYR A 67 -7.06 8.04 1.29
N SER A 68 -5.98 7.91 2.07
CA SER A 68 -4.61 8.16 1.60
C SER A 68 -3.85 6.93 1.09
N ASN A 69 -4.39 5.72 1.27
CA ASN A 69 -3.71 4.47 0.91
C ASN A 69 -4.64 3.52 0.15
N SER A 70 -4.06 2.64 -0.67
CA SER A 70 -4.85 1.54 -1.23
C SER A 70 -5.14 0.48 -0.16
N LEU A 71 -6.27 -0.22 -0.28
CA LEU A 71 -6.59 -1.32 0.63
C LEU A 71 -5.50 -2.42 0.61
N SER A 72 -4.84 -2.63 -0.53
CA SER A 72 -3.72 -3.56 -0.65
C SER A 72 -2.50 -3.14 0.17
N GLN A 73 -2.21 -1.84 0.29
CA GLN A 73 -1.12 -1.34 1.12
C GLN A 73 -1.45 -1.53 2.60
N ILE A 74 -2.68 -1.20 3.00
CA ILE A 74 -3.13 -1.31 4.40
C ILE A 74 -3.13 -2.78 4.84
N SER A 75 -3.65 -3.70 4.02
CA SER A 75 -3.68 -5.11 4.36
C SER A 75 -2.30 -5.74 4.43
N ALA A 76 -1.40 -5.41 3.48
CA ALA A 76 -0.02 -5.87 3.52
C ALA A 76 0.74 -5.34 4.75
N ALA A 77 0.54 -4.08 5.12
CA ALA A 77 1.15 -3.50 6.31
C ALA A 77 0.60 -4.14 7.61
N THR A 78 -0.72 -4.38 7.66
CA THR A 78 -1.37 -5.11 8.76
C THR A 78 -0.79 -6.52 8.90
N ASP A 79 -0.70 -7.27 7.79
CA ASP A 79 -0.10 -8.60 7.77
C ASP A 79 1.36 -8.60 8.21
N LYS A 80 2.14 -7.59 7.81
CA LYS A 80 3.53 -7.41 8.23
C LYS A 80 3.64 -7.20 9.74
N VAL A 81 2.76 -6.40 10.35
CA VAL A 81 2.74 -6.22 11.81
C VAL A 81 2.43 -7.54 12.50
N ILE A 82 1.44 -8.31 12.02
CA ILE A 82 1.07 -9.59 12.61
C ILE A 82 2.22 -10.61 12.50
N ALA A 83 2.83 -10.71 11.31
CA ALA A 83 3.95 -11.62 11.08
C ALA A 83 5.17 -11.28 11.95
N GLY A 84 5.42 -9.98 12.20
CA GLY A 84 6.48 -9.52 13.10
C GLY A 84 6.20 -9.76 14.59
N ASN A 85 4.99 -10.15 14.96
CA ASN A 85 4.56 -10.33 16.36
C ASN A 85 3.86 -11.70 16.56
N PRO A 86 4.56 -12.82 16.31
CA PRO A 86 3.96 -14.15 16.37
C PRO A 86 3.39 -14.44 17.78
N GLY A 87 2.17 -14.97 17.81
CA GLY A 87 1.47 -15.31 19.05
C GLY A 87 0.95 -14.11 19.87
N LYS A 88 1.15 -12.86 19.41
CA LYS A 88 0.66 -11.65 20.09
C LYS A 88 -0.66 -11.12 19.55
N VAL A 89 -1.04 -11.52 18.34
CA VAL A 89 -2.28 -11.10 17.69
C VAL A 89 -3.12 -12.31 17.34
N ASN A 90 -4.31 -12.39 17.92
CA ASN A 90 -5.35 -13.33 17.52
C ASN A 90 -6.16 -12.73 16.38
N ARG A 91 -5.96 -13.24 15.16
CA ARG A 91 -6.70 -12.78 13.96
C ARG A 91 -8.21 -12.99 14.03
N LYS A 92 -8.69 -13.81 14.97
CA LYS A 92 -10.14 -14.05 15.18
C LYS A 92 -10.75 -13.09 16.20
N ASP A 93 -9.95 -12.30 16.89
CA ASP A 93 -10.40 -11.30 17.85
C ASP A 93 -10.53 -9.94 17.13
N PRO A 94 -11.75 -9.42 16.92
CA PRO A 94 -11.97 -8.16 16.22
C PRO A 94 -11.33 -6.97 16.92
N SER A 95 -11.24 -6.98 18.25
CA SER A 95 -10.64 -5.89 19.02
C SER A 95 -9.13 -5.84 18.83
N GLN A 96 -8.48 -7.01 18.83
CA GLN A 96 -7.04 -7.09 18.54
C GLN A 96 -6.74 -6.72 17.09
N MET A 97 -7.56 -7.16 16.15
CA MET A 97 -7.40 -6.79 14.74
C MET A 97 -7.62 -5.29 14.51
N LEU A 98 -8.62 -4.70 15.15
CA LEU A 98 -8.85 -3.26 15.12
C LEU A 98 -7.64 -2.50 15.68
N ALA A 99 -7.08 -2.92 16.80
CA ALA A 99 -5.90 -2.29 17.39
C ALA A 99 -4.69 -2.32 16.43
N VAL A 100 -4.46 -3.45 15.75
CA VAL A 100 -3.38 -3.58 14.76
C VAL A 100 -3.62 -2.69 13.55
N ILE A 101 -4.85 -2.68 13.02
CA ILE A 101 -5.21 -1.87 11.85
C ILE A 101 -5.12 -0.37 12.19
N ALA A 102 -5.68 0.06 13.31
CA ALA A 102 -5.57 1.45 13.79
C ALA A 102 -4.10 1.85 13.98
N GLY A 103 -3.28 0.96 14.57
CA GLY A 103 -1.84 1.16 14.71
C GLY A 103 -1.12 1.29 13.36
N THR A 104 -1.51 0.49 12.37
CA THR A 104 -1.02 0.57 10.98
C THR A 104 -1.42 1.88 10.33
N CYS A 105 -2.62 2.37 10.63
CA CYS A 105 -3.14 3.67 10.22
C CYS A 105 -2.61 4.85 11.04
N GLY A 106 -1.55 4.66 11.82
CA GLY A 106 -0.87 5.74 12.54
C GLY A 106 -1.53 6.17 13.85
N TYR A 107 -2.68 5.60 14.23
CA TYR A 107 -3.29 5.88 15.52
C TYR A 107 -2.37 5.41 16.66
N ARG A 108 -2.08 6.32 17.59
CA ARG A 108 -1.33 6.03 18.81
C ARG A 108 -2.17 6.54 19.98
N PRO A 109 -2.70 5.65 20.85
CA PRO A 109 -3.39 6.12 22.04
C PRO A 109 -2.40 6.92 22.90
N ALA A 110 -2.90 7.98 23.55
CA ALA A 110 -2.09 8.70 24.52
C ALA A 110 -1.56 7.70 25.56
N ALA A 111 -0.27 7.78 25.87
CA ALA A 111 0.33 6.89 26.87
C ALA A 111 -0.50 6.99 28.16
N ALA A 112 -1.07 5.85 28.58
CA ALA A 112 -1.79 5.79 29.84
C ALA A 112 -0.83 6.25 30.94
N LYS A 113 -1.19 7.32 31.65
CA LYS A 113 -0.41 7.77 32.82
C LYS A 113 -0.34 6.59 33.79
N PRO A 114 0.86 6.25 34.32
CA PRO A 114 0.98 5.17 35.28
C PRO A 114 -0.01 5.38 36.42
N ALA A 115 -0.77 4.35 36.77
CA ALA A 115 -1.65 4.41 37.93
C ALA A 115 -0.81 4.78 39.17
N PRO A 116 -1.26 5.71 40.02
CA PRO A 116 -0.53 6.05 41.23
C PRO A 116 -0.39 4.78 42.08
N LYS A 117 0.86 4.46 42.45
CA LYS A 117 1.15 3.36 43.37
C LYS A 117 0.42 3.67 44.68
N LYS A 118 -0.42 2.74 45.15
CA LYS A 118 -0.99 2.77 46.50
C LYS A 118 0.09 2.39 47.51
#